data_AF-A0A920FAP8-F1
#
_entry.id   AF-A0A920FAP8-F1
#
_cell.length_a   1.000
_cell.length_b   1.000
_cell.length_c   1.000
_cell.angle_alpha   90.00
_cell.angle_beta   90.00
_cell.angle_gamma   90.00
#
_symmetry.space_group_name_H-M   'P 1'
#
loop_
_entity.id
_entity.type
_entity.pdbx_description
1 polymer ?
#
loop_
_entity_poly.entity_id
_entity_poly.type
_entity_poly.pdbx_seq_one_letter_code
_entity_poly.pdbx_strand_id
1 'polypeptide(L)' 'MQSLVNYIKGDELPSPTTPIEIAEGILWFRLPMPIALDHINIYLLEDNDGWVLIDTGMADPGVY' A
#
# COMPACT_ATOMS: atom_id res chain seq x y z
N MET A 1 -24.36 -7.30 4.81
CA MET A 1 -24.48 -5.83 4.71
C MET A 1 -23.96 -5.42 3.35
N GLN A 2 -24.68 -4.58 2.59
CA GLN A 2 -24.18 -4.08 1.30
C GLN A 2 -23.18 -2.94 1.54
N SER A 3 -22.08 -2.95 0.78
CA SER A 3 -21.10 -1.86 0.79
C SER A 3 -21.71 -0.61 0.15
N LEU A 4 -21.46 0.57 0.76
CA LEU A 4 -21.81 1.87 0.17
C LEU A 4 -20.75 2.39 -0.81
N VAL A 5 -19.65 1.65 -0.97
CA VAL A 5 -18.52 2.00 -1.83
C VAL A 5 -18.14 0.84 -2.74
N ASN A 6 -17.58 1.18 -3.90
CA ASN A 6 -17.03 0.21 -4.84
C ASN A 6 -15.54 -0.01 -4.55
N TYR A 7 -15.15 -1.25 -4.28
CA TYR A 7 -13.75 -1.64 -4.17
C TYR A 7 -13.23 -2.01 -5.55
N ILE A 8 -12.50 -1.08 -6.20
CA ILE A 8 -12.07 -1.20 -7.60
C ILE A 8 -11.14 -2.40 -7.90
N LYS A 9 -10.52 -2.98 -6.87
CA LYS A 9 -9.70 -4.21 -6.95
C LYS A 9 -10.34 -5.41 -6.24
N GLY A 10 -11.59 -5.29 -5.77
CA GLY A 10 -12.25 -6.33 -4.99
C GLY A 10 -11.44 -6.72 -3.75
N ASP A 11 -11.18 -8.03 -3.59
CA ASP A 11 -10.41 -8.60 -2.48
C ASP A 11 -8.90 -8.73 -2.79
N GLU A 12 -8.43 -8.20 -3.92
CA GLU A 12 -7.02 -8.23 -4.30
C GLU A 12 -6.21 -7.31 -3.37
N LEU A 13 -5.12 -7.83 -2.81
CA LEU A 13 -4.25 -7.12 -1.89
C LEU A 13 -2.81 -7.24 -2.38
N PRO A 14 -2.03 -6.14 -2.44
CA PRO A 14 -0.62 -6.22 -2.80
C PRO A 14 0.15 -6.95 -1.70
N SER A 15 1.27 -7.56 -2.09
CA SER A 15 2.22 -8.10 -1.12
C SER A 15 3.16 -6.97 -0.62
N PRO A 16 3.91 -7.19 0.46
CA PRO A 16 4.87 -6.18 0.93
C PRO A 16 5.97 -5.84 -0.09
N THR A 17 6.24 -6.73 -1.06
CA THR A 17 7.33 -6.60 -2.03
C THR A 17 6.85 -6.48 -3.48
N THR A 18 5.56 -6.64 -3.74
CA THR A 18 4.97 -6.59 -5.08
C THR A 18 3.74 -5.69 -5.05
N PRO A 19 3.88 -4.44 -5.51
CA PRO A 19 2.76 -3.50 -5.54
C PRO A 19 1.75 -3.85 -6.62
N ILE A 20 0.56 -3.28 -6.49
CA ILE A 20 -0.47 -3.27 -7.53
C ILE A 20 -0.59 -1.84 -8.06
N GLU A 21 -0.61 -1.69 -9.38
CA GLU A 21 -0.95 -0.42 -10.02
C GLU A 21 -2.47 -0.21 -9.96
N ILE A 22 -2.89 0.88 -9.29
CA ILE A 22 -4.30 1.21 -9.06
C ILE A 22 -4.81 2.34 -9.98
N ALA A 23 -3.88 3.12 -10.53
CA ALA A 23 -4.07 4.09 -11.61
C ALA A 23 -2.71 4.29 -12.30
N GLU A 24 -2.69 4.90 -13.48
CA GLU A 24 -1.46 5.20 -14.22
C GLU A 24 -0.46 5.94 -13.32
N GLY A 25 0.71 5.34 -13.11
CA GLY A 25 1.79 5.90 -12.29
C GLY A 25 1.51 5.89 -10.78
N ILE A 26 0.49 5.18 -10.30
CA ILE A 26 0.16 5.07 -8.87
C ILE A 26 0.21 3.61 -8.43
N LEU A 27 1.25 3.28 -7.66
CA LEU A 27 1.48 1.96 -7.10
C LEU A 27 1.02 1.90 -5.64
N TRP A 28 0.30 0.85 -5.29
CA TRP A 28 -0.16 0.55 -3.94
C TRP A 28 0.61 -0.63 -3.37
N PHE A 29 1.19 -0.45 -2.18
CA PHE A 29 1.80 -1.48 -1.34
C PHE A 29 1.02 -1.64 -0.04
N ARG A 30 1.15 -2.81 0.58
CA ARG A 30 0.55 -3.11 1.88
C ARG A 30 1.60 -3.74 2.78
N LEU A 31 2.05 -2.98 3.78
CA LEU A 31 3.06 -3.44 4.73
C LEU A 31 2.39 -4.00 5.99
N PRO A 32 2.93 -5.09 6.57
CA PRO A 32 2.41 -5.66 7.81
C PRO A 32 2.75 -4.76 9.02
N MET A 33 1.90 -4.80 10.03
CA MET A 33 2.06 -4.06 11.29
C MET A 33 1.86 -5.01 12.48
N PRO A 34 2.77 -5.08 13.45
CA PRO A 34 2.69 -6.01 14.59
C PRO A 34 1.80 -5.47 15.73
N ILE A 35 0.63 -4.92 15.38
CA ILE A 35 -0.39 -4.40 16.29
C ILE A 35 -1.80 -4.82 15.82
N ALA A 36 -2.86 -4.45 16.54
CA ALA A 36 -4.23 -4.87 16.18
C ALA A 36 -4.71 -4.38 14.80
N LEU A 37 -4.26 -3.20 14.37
CA LEU A 37 -4.35 -2.77 12.97
C LEU A 37 -3.16 -3.39 12.24
N ASP A 38 -3.39 -4.53 11.58
CA ASP A 38 -2.36 -5.46 11.15
C ASP A 38 -1.62 -5.07 9.86
N HIS A 39 -1.98 -3.94 9.24
CA HIS A 39 -1.31 -3.42 8.06
C HIS A 39 -1.49 -1.91 7.87
N ILE A 40 -0.66 -1.36 6.98
CA ILE A 40 -0.75 0.00 6.47
C ILE A 40 -0.58 0.01 4.95
N ASN A 41 -1.31 0.89 4.28
CA ASN A 41 -1.16 1.11 2.84
C ASN A 41 -0.11 2.18 2.59
N ILE A 42 0.78 1.91 1.64
CA ILE A 42 1.84 2.82 1.21
C ILE A 42 1.65 3.06 -0.29
N TYR A 43 1.95 4.27 -0.76
CA TYR A 43 1.79 4.61 -2.16
C TYR A 43 3.09 5.17 -2.75
N LEU A 44 3.40 4.77 -3.97
CA LEU A 44 4.37 5.44 -4.83
C LEU A 44 3.62 6.12 -5.96
N LEU A 45 3.90 7.41 -6.16
CA LEU A 45 3.38 8.20 -7.27
C LEU A 45 4.57 8.52 -8.18
N GLU A 46 4.46 8.16 -9.46
CA GLU A 46 5.47 8.46 -10.46
C GLU A 46 5.59 9.98 -10.61
N ASP A 47 6.81 10.50 -10.56
CA ASP A 47 7.09 11.93 -10.74
C ASP A 47 8.43 12.14 -11.44
N ASN A 48 8.39 12.70 -12.66
CA ASN A 48 9.54 12.94 -13.53
C ASN A 48 10.45 11.70 -13.64
N ASP A 49 11.70 11.81 -13.19
CA ASP A 49 12.70 10.73 -13.23
C ASP A 49 12.70 9.88 -11.95
N GLY A 50 11.60 9.88 -11.17
CA GLY A 50 11.53 9.22 -9.88
C GLY A 50 10.12 8.98 -9.33
N TRP A 51 10.03 8.91 -8.00
CA TRP A 51 8.81 8.57 -7.27
C TRP A 51 8.64 9.43 -6.02
N VAL A 52 7.42 9.85 -5.75
CA VAL A 52 6.98 10.39 -4.46
C VAL A 52 6.45 9.24 -3.61
N LEU A 53 7.02 9.08 -2.41
CA LEU A 53 6.57 8.11 -1.42
C LEU A 53 5.58 8.74 -0.45
N ILE A 54 4.43 8.10 -0.26
CA ILE A 54 3.42 8.48 0.73
C ILE A 54 3.35 7.38 1.79
N ASP A 55 3.60 7.79 3.04
CA ASP A 55 3.80 6.93 4.22
C ASP A 55 5.03 6.00 4.12
N THR A 56 5.44 5.43 5.25
CA THR A 56 6.67 4.59 5.32
C THR A 56 6.53 3.33 6.18
N GLY A 57 5.36 3.10 6.78
CA GLY A 57 5.18 2.04 7.76
C GLY A 57 5.67 2.42 9.16
N MET A 58 5.90 1.41 10.00
CA MET A 58 6.38 1.61 11.36
C MET A 58 7.88 1.39 11.45
N ALA A 59 8.57 2.19 12.27
CA ALA A 59 9.95 1.94 12.62
C ALA A 59 10.04 0.64 13.44
N ASP A 60 10.42 -0.46 12.80
CA ASP A 60 10.66 -1.75 13.44
C ASP A 60 12.17 -2.04 13.47
N PRO A 61 12.81 -2.05 14.65
CA PRO A 61 14.23 -2.38 14.77
C PRO A 61 14.54 -3.87 14.48
N GLY A 62 13.54 -4.73 14.31
CA GLY A 62 13.68 -6.17 14.06
C GLY A 62 13.71 -6.59 12.59
N VAL A 63 13.62 -5.65 11.64
CA VAL A 63 13.70 -5.92 10.20
C VAL A 63 14.86 -5.11 9.60
N TYR A 64 16.09 -5.63 9.77
CA TYR A 64 17.27 -5.31 8.96
C TYR A 64 18.00 -6.61 8.62
#